data_AF-A0A2W7MDH8-F1
#
_entry.id   AF-A0A2W7MDH8-F1
#
_cell.length_a   1.000
_cell.length_b   1.000
_cell.length_c   1.000
_cell.angle_alpha   90.00
_cell.angle_beta   90.00
_cell.angle_gamma   90.00
#
_symmetry.space_group_name_H-M   'P 1'
#
loop_
_entity.id
_entity.type
_entity.pdbx_description
1 polymer ?
#
loop_
_entity_poly.entity_id
_entity_poly.type
_entity_poly.pdbx_seq_one_letter_code
_entity_poly.pdbx_strand_id
1 'polypeptide(L)' 'MFNFPEISMIRFPKLFIHSILLMVTLTFLAFFSADIVGWIIGRPIEKSTGYVTFIMIIWIFFALQSEKYKKTV' A
#
# COMPACT_ATOMS: atom_id res chain seq x y z
N MET A 1 -8.93 -9.96 -20.42
CA MET A 1 -8.55 -11.06 -19.50
C MET A 1 -7.44 -10.55 -18.60
N PHE A 2 -7.63 -10.60 -17.27
CA PHE A 2 -6.54 -10.31 -16.33
C PHE A 2 -5.54 -11.47 -16.37
N ASN A 3 -4.41 -11.29 -17.04
CA ASN A 3 -3.32 -12.26 -17.03
C ASN A 3 -2.46 -12.03 -15.79
N PHE A 4 -2.86 -12.64 -14.68
CA PHE A 4 -2.03 -12.68 -13.48
C PHE A 4 -0.83 -13.60 -13.73
N PRO A 5 0.38 -13.18 -13.34
CA PRO A 5 1.56 -14.04 -13.45
C PRO A 5 1.42 -15.25 -12.54
N GLU A 6 1.96 -16.40 -12.97
CA GLU A 6 2.08 -17.57 -12.11
C GLU A 6 2.89 -17.23 -10.86
N ILE A 7 2.50 -17.80 -9.72
CA ILE A 7 3.15 -17.61 -8.41
C ILE A 7 4.67 -17.86 -8.50
N SER A 8 5.07 -18.85 -9.30
CA SER A 8 6.47 -19.23 -9.57
C SER A 8 7.31 -18.08 -10.14
N MET A 9 6.69 -17.20 -10.94
CA MET A 9 7.31 -16.07 -11.63
C MET A 9 7.39 -14.80 -10.77
N ILE A 10 6.84 -14.78 -9.55
CA ILE A 10 6.82 -13.58 -8.73
C ILE A 10 8.07 -13.51 -7.83
N ARG A 11 8.72 -12.35 -7.80
CA ARG A 11 9.86 -12.05 -6.92
C ARG A 11 9.34 -11.58 -5.55
N PHE A 12 8.77 -12.52 -4.78
CA PHE A 12 8.11 -12.27 -3.48
C PHE A 12 8.91 -11.41 -2.50
N PRO A 13 10.23 -11.61 -2.27
CA PRO A 13 10.97 -10.82 -1.29
C PRO A 13 10.96 -9.32 -1.62
N LYS A 14 11.16 -8.99 -2.90
CA LYS A 14 11.16 -7.60 -3.37
C LYS A 14 9.78 -6.96 -3.26
N LEU A 15 8.73 -7.71 -3.62
CA LEU A 15 7.34 -7.26 -3.50
C LEU A 15 7.00 -7.00 -2.03
N PHE A 16 7.31 -7.94 -1.14
CA PHE A 16 7.03 -7.86 0.28
C PHE A 16 7.70 -6.66 0.96
N ILE A 17 8.98 -6.40 0.68
CA ILE A 17 9.69 -5.24 1.23
C ILE A 17 9.03 -3.93 0.77
N HIS A 18 8.65 -3.81 -0.51
CA HIS A 18 7.95 -2.63 -1.00
C HIS A 18 6.58 -2.46 -0.36
N SER A 19 5.83 -3.56 -0.18
CA SER A 19 4.53 -3.52 0.49
C SER A 19 4.64 -3.01 1.92
N ILE A 20 5.63 -3.50 2.68
CA ILE A 20 5.87 -3.04 4.07
C ILE A 20 6.21 -1.56 4.08
N LEU A 21 7.15 -1.14 3.23
CA LEU A 21 7.59 0.25 3.20
C LEU A 21 6.43 1.18 2.84
N LEU A 22 5.64 0.82 1.83
CA LEU A 22 4.44 1.55 1.44
C LEU A 22 3.41 1.62 2.57
N MET A 23 3.17 0.50 3.26
CA MET A 23 2.22 0.45 4.37
C MET A 23 2.62 1.39 5.51
N VAL A 24 3.90 1.39 5.88
CA VAL A 24 4.45 2.30 6.91
C VAL A 24 4.28 3.75 6.46
N THR A 25 4.63 4.08 5.22
CA THR A 25 4.48 5.43 4.69
C THR A 25 3.02 5.90 4.67
N LEU A 26 2.10 5.06 4.18
CA LEU A 26 0.68 5.41 4.11
C LEU A 26 0.06 5.57 5.51
N THR A 27 0.41 4.69 6.45
CA THR A 27 -0.08 4.79 7.82
C THR A 27 0.43 6.06 8.49
N PHE A 28 1.72 6.39 8.31
CA PHE A 28 2.28 7.65 8.78
C PHE A 28 1.56 8.85 8.18
N LEU A 29 1.33 8.86 6.86
CA LEU A 29 0.61 9.94 6.18
C LEU A 29 -0.82 10.08 6.70
N ALA A 30 -1.53 8.97 6.91
CA ALA A 30 -2.91 8.97 7.39
C ALA A 30 -3.02 9.57 8.79
N PHE A 31 -2.10 9.21 9.70
CA PHE A 31 -2.09 9.79 11.04
C PHE A 31 -1.66 11.24 11.04
N PHE A 32 -0.62 11.58 10.29
CA PHE A 32 -0.14 12.95 10.19
C PHE A 32 -1.19 13.90 9.61
N SER A 33 -1.90 13.46 8.55
CA SER A 33 -2.99 14.23 7.97
C SER A 33 -4.19 14.34 8.92
N ALA A 34 -4.55 13.28 9.64
CA ALA A 34 -5.62 13.34 10.65
C ALA A 34 -5.28 14.34 11.77
N ASP A 35 -4.01 14.38 12.21
CA ASP A 35 -3.55 15.34 13.22
C ASP A 35 -3.60 16.79 12.71
N ILE A 36 -3.15 17.04 11.47
CA ILE A 36 -3.25 18.37 10.85
C ILE A 36 -4.70 18.83 10.75
N VAL A 37 -5.57 17.98 10.20
CA VAL A 37 -6.98 18.34 10.01
C VAL A 37 -7.68 18.50 11.38
N GLY A 38 -7.33 17.66 12.36
CA GLY A 38 -7.84 17.79 13.73
C GLY A 38 -7.43 19.12 14.37
N TRP A 39 -6.20 19.58 14.13
CA TRP A 39 -5.74 20.88 14.59
C TRP A 39 -6.49 22.04 13.91
N ILE A 40 -6.70 21.95 12.59
CA ILE A 40 -7.43 22.98 11.82
C ILE A 40 -8.89 23.10 12.26
N ILE A 41 -9.57 21.98 12.49
CA ILE A 41 -11.00 21.97 12.88
C ILE A 41 -11.15 22.22 14.40
N GLY A 42 -10.07 22.14 15.18
CA GLY A 42 -10.10 22.32 16.63
C GLY A 42 -10.80 21.17 17.37
N ARG A 43 -10.92 20.00 16.74
CA ARG A 43 -11.52 18.79 17.34
C ARG A 43 -10.73 17.55 16.94
N PRO A 44 -10.59 16.55 17.84
CA PRO A 44 -9.90 15.30 17.49
C PRO A 44 -10.65 14.59 16.36
N ILE A 45 -9.89 14.08 15.39
CA ILE A 45 -10.39 13.25 14.30
C ILE A 45 -10.05 11.80 14.62
N GLU A 46 -11.02 10.93 14.37
CA GLU A 46 -10.82 9.49 14.55
C GLU A 46 -9.75 8.98 13.58
N LYS A 47 -8.70 8.39 14.14
CA LYS A 47 -7.58 7.81 13.38
C LYS A 47 -8.01 6.46 12.82
N SER A 48 -8.60 6.45 11.63
CA SER A 48 -8.96 5.21 10.93
C SER A 48 -7.88 4.78 9.94
N THR A 49 -7.44 3.53 10.06
CA THR A 49 -6.51 2.90 9.11
C THR A 49 -7.22 2.18 7.97
N GLY A 50 -8.56 2.14 7.96
CA GLY A 50 -9.34 1.40 6.95
C GLY A 50 -9.05 1.83 5.50
N TYR A 51 -8.82 3.12 5.29
CA TYR A 51 -8.45 3.67 3.98
C TYR A 51 -7.07 3.19 3.51
N VAL A 52 -6.11 3.02 4.44
CA VAL A 52 -4.78 2.49 4.14
C VAL A 52 -4.89 1.05 3.63
N THR A 53 -5.71 0.23 4.28
CA THR A 53 -5.94 -1.17 3.85
C THR A 53 -6.50 -1.23 2.43
N PHE A 54 -7.49 -0.38 2.10
CA PHE A 54 -8.07 -0.34 0.76
C PHE A 54 -7.04 0.05 -0.31
N ILE A 55 -6.22 1.07 -0.04
CA ILE A 55 -5.15 1.52 -0.95
C ILE A 55 -4.10 0.42 -1.13
N MET A 56 -3.73 -0.29 -0.06
CA MET A 56 -2.77 -1.40 -0.12
C MET A 56 -3.26 -2.54 -1.01
N ILE A 57 -4.55 -2.90 -0.93
CA ILE A 57 -5.15 -3.94 -1.79
C ILE A 57 -5.02 -3.53 -3.27
N ILE A 58 -5.43 -2.31 -3.61
CA ILE A 58 -5.33 -1.78 -4.97
C ILE A 58 -3.87 -1.81 -5.44
N TRP A 59 -2.94 -1.35 -4.60
CA TRP A 59 -1.52 -1.36 -4.94
C TRP A 59 -0.99 -2.77 -5.21
N ILE A 60 -1.38 -3.77 -4.42
CA ILE A 60 -0.97 -5.17 -4.65
C ILE A 60 -1.44 -5.65 -6.03
N PHE A 61 -2.68 -5.35 -6.43
CA PHE A 61 -3.18 -5.71 -7.76
C PHE A 61 -2.35 -5.09 -8.89
N PHE A 62 -1.92 -3.84 -8.75
CA PHE A 62 -1.02 -3.18 -9.71
C PHE A 62 0.40 -3.75 -9.67
N ALA A 63 0.93 -4.01 -8.47
CA ALA A 63 2.28 -4.52 -8.29
C ALA A 63 2.42 -5.92 -8.90
N LEU A 64 1.40 -6.77 -8.78
CA LEU A 64 1.37 -8.10 -9.41
C LEU A 64 1.39 -8.04 -10.94
N GLN A 65 0.87 -6.98 -11.55
CA GLN A 65 0.90 -6.81 -13.01
C GLN A 65 2.23 -6.19 -13.52
N SER A 66 2.99 -5.55 -12.65
CA SER A 66 4.22 -4.87 -13.03
C SER A 66 5.37 -5.84 -13.32
N GLU A 67 6.08 -5.61 -14.42
CA GLU A 67 7.27 -6.38 -14.79
C GLU A 67 8.41 -6.27 -13.77
N LYS A 68 8.42 -5.22 -12.94
CA LYS A 68 9.44 -4.99 -11.89
C LYS A 68 9.51 -6.08 -10.83
N TYR A 69 8.42 -6.85 -10.68
CA TYR A 69 8.28 -7.92 -9.70
C TYR A 69 8.21 -9.30 -10.35
N LYS A 70 8.34 -9.39 -11.68
CA LYS A 70 8.52 -10.66 -12.38
C LYS A 70 9.97 -11.11 -12.22
N LYS A 71 10.17 -12.39 -11.94
CA LYS A 71 11.48 -13.05 -12.10
C LYS A 71 11.73 -13.11 -13.60
N THR A 72 12.74 -12.39 -14.07
CA THR A 72 13.33 -12.62 -15.39
C THR A 72 13.84 -14.06 -15.40
N VAL A 73 13.25 -14.90 -16.26
CA VAL A 73 13.78 -16.23 -16.60
C VAL A 73 15.04 -16.04 -17.42
#